data_AF-A0AAN6GDB2-F1
#
_entry.id   AF-A0AAN6GDB2-F1
#
_cell.length_a   1.000
_cell.length_b   1.000
_cell.length_c   1.000
_cell.angle_alpha   90.00
_cell.angle_beta   90.00
_cell.angle_gamma   90.00
#
_symmetry.space_group_name_H-M   'P 1'
#
loop_
_entity.id
_entity.type
_entity.pdbx_description
1 polymer ?
#
loop_
_entity_poly.entity_id
_entity_poly.type
_entity_poly.pdbx_seq_one_letter_code
_entity_poly.pdbx_strand_id
1 'polypeptide(L)'
;MASMDIDAAGGGSNTQASAAVRALRIPEILRHILAHTERDQVDLVSAAQVSRGFRAVAVPLLTRNLDVPLSDAKGLYDLLGQRLDKPLQHVRNLRIWDDEVHQRFRHEKHSQPSSDNVVAWRSAIRLASLVQSPAEIGDNRYSFRLSDLLHALAFPLLARRIAAIRVVVDFYNEDDGATWTSRNGTDGPLCWTHLTTMVAEVCQLQDQSNDPTLKHFTIESFSNPSVDNRRMDKESWQRLADALPSRLESLTLFLSRHDGENGHYRLLLEAHWPKLRHITIVAIANDLDIELAGVDNPVGPDHWPGLAEAMDAFLDRHLHLEGVTFIAPHSRPGLRLTQKFDAIRSIRVVPAGRVELSAFLLRHPTLVDAYVPAHAANSRALADMPGLRIVRGSSFSAADCARMAATVYQPDPVRYLNELEFDDSQEAFRNITGFSLTLREEDEQECVVQLGALFHPVVFPNLRELVITLPFSSDSRRPTDAVTALSRILLALRYCHSLRALYFDATGMEPLPEDSNLQEAGMYAPTFLEYISWHAPAHNKTQHYMFKPVSCFLQRLPSSTRLRVGADGVWSQSSFLRSDKFVLDHSFLPHY
;
A
#
# COMPACT_ATOMS: atom_id res chain seq x y z
N MET A 1 31.32 -2.01 19.68
CA MET A 1 31.08 -1.12 20.84
C MET A 1 32.24 -0.17 20.98
N ALA A 2 32.07 1.08 20.57
CA ALA A 2 32.92 2.20 20.93
C ALA A 2 31.96 3.35 21.28
N SER A 3 31.79 3.61 22.58
CA SER A 3 31.04 4.75 23.10
C SER A 3 31.85 5.99 22.80
N MET A 4 31.32 6.89 21.96
CA MET A 4 31.91 8.21 21.77
C MET A 4 31.27 9.14 22.81
N ASP A 5 31.81 9.08 24.03
CA ASP A 5 31.47 10.01 25.11
C ASP A 5 31.93 11.42 24.74
N ILE A 6 31.01 12.21 24.21
CA ILE A 6 31.17 13.66 24.11
C ILE A 6 30.39 14.23 25.29
N ASP A 7 31.03 14.31 26.45
CA ASP A 7 30.88 15.42 27.40
C ASP A 7 31.84 15.26 28.60
N ALA A 8 32.55 16.36 28.88
CA ALA A 8 33.36 16.68 30.07
C ALA A 8 34.88 16.35 30.07
N ALA A 9 35.68 17.32 29.63
CA ALA A 9 36.78 17.89 30.43
C ALA A 9 37.26 19.21 29.80
N GLY A 10 37.16 20.30 30.56
CA GLY A 10 37.74 21.60 30.20
C GLY A 10 39.25 21.59 30.34
N GLY A 11 39.94 22.20 29.38
CA GLY A 11 41.40 22.39 29.41
C GLY A 11 42.00 22.60 28.03
N GLY A 12 41.95 23.84 27.53
CA GLY A 12 42.84 24.42 26.51
C GLY A 12 43.42 23.51 25.42
N SER A 13 42.67 23.27 24.34
CA SER A 13 43.21 23.33 22.98
C SER A 13 42.08 23.67 22.02
N ASN A 14 42.23 24.79 21.30
CA ASN A 14 41.24 25.29 20.36
C ASN A 14 41.36 24.49 19.06
N THR A 15 41.06 23.19 19.10
CA THR A 15 40.82 22.40 17.90
C THR A 15 39.51 22.90 17.30
N GLN A 16 39.61 23.70 16.24
CA GLN A 16 38.45 24.16 15.48
C GLN A 16 37.58 22.95 15.13
N ALA A 17 36.43 22.82 15.79
CA ALA A 17 35.46 21.80 15.50
C ALA A 17 35.17 21.82 13.98
N SER A 18 35.17 20.64 13.35
CA SER A 18 34.95 20.53 11.91
C SER A 18 33.61 21.17 11.53
N ALA A 19 33.49 21.62 10.28
CA ALA A 19 32.23 22.21 9.79
C ALA A 19 31.02 21.30 10.04
N ALA A 20 31.21 19.98 9.93
CA ALA A 20 30.19 18.98 10.25
C ALA A 20 29.78 19.02 11.73
N VAL A 21 30.73 19.08 12.67
CA VAL A 21 30.44 19.16 14.11
C VAL A 21 29.71 20.47 14.44
N ARG A 22 30.05 21.59 13.78
CA ARG A 22 29.34 22.86 13.96
C ARG A 22 27.91 22.80 13.40
N ALA A 23 27.72 22.18 12.24
CA ALA A 23 26.40 22.00 11.62
C ALA A 23 25.48 21.12 12.49
N LEU A 24 25.99 20.00 13.02
CA LEU A 24 25.22 19.09 13.88
C LEU A 24 24.88 19.68 15.26
N ARG A 25 25.54 20.77 15.67
CA ARG A 25 25.21 21.52 16.89
C ARG A 25 24.07 22.52 16.71
N ILE A 26 23.66 22.80 15.47
CA ILE A 26 22.55 23.71 15.16
C ILE A 26 21.27 22.87 15.05
N PRO A 27 20.31 22.97 15.99
CA PRO A 27 19.13 22.10 16.02
C PRO A 27 18.29 22.16 14.75
N GLU A 28 18.23 23.30 14.07
CA GLU A 28 17.49 23.51 12.82
C GLU A 28 18.11 22.74 11.66
N ILE A 29 19.45 22.78 11.54
CA ILE A 29 20.18 22.02 10.52
C ILE A 29 20.10 20.53 10.82
N LEU A 30 20.29 20.14 12.09
CA LEU A 30 20.15 18.76 12.52
C LEU A 30 18.73 18.25 12.27
N ARG A 31 17.70 19.07 12.49
CA ARG A 31 16.31 18.74 12.19
C ARG A 31 16.11 18.54 10.70
N HIS A 32 16.65 19.39 9.84
CA HIS A 32 16.56 19.19 8.39
C HIS A 32 17.24 17.88 7.96
N ILE A 33 18.44 17.60 8.49
CA ILE A 33 19.17 16.35 8.21
C ILE A 33 18.34 15.14 8.66
N LEU A 34 17.86 15.13 9.91
CA LEU A 34 17.08 14.02 10.47
C LEU A 34 15.66 13.92 9.88
N ALA A 35 15.09 15.01 9.37
CA ALA A 35 13.83 14.94 8.62
C ALA A 35 14.01 14.19 7.30
N HIS A 36 15.20 14.23 6.68
CA HIS A 36 15.51 13.37 5.53
C HIS A 36 15.66 11.90 5.92
N THR A 37 15.95 11.59 7.19
CA THR A 37 15.95 10.23 7.74
C THR A 37 14.59 9.83 8.32
N GLU A 38 13.55 10.67 8.26
CA GLU A 38 12.17 10.31 8.68
C GLU A 38 11.62 9.12 7.88
N ARG A 39 12.23 8.84 6.70
CA ARG A 39 11.97 7.63 5.90
C ARG A 39 12.30 6.33 6.63
N ASP A 40 13.27 6.33 7.54
CA ASP A 40 13.62 5.18 8.37
C ASP A 40 13.59 5.57 9.84
N GLN A 41 12.50 5.20 10.52
CA GLN A 41 12.36 5.43 11.97
C GLN A 41 13.53 4.81 12.76
N VAL A 42 14.22 3.78 12.24
CA VAL A 42 15.38 3.17 12.92
C VAL A 42 16.59 4.08 12.92
N ASP A 43 16.82 4.87 11.86
CA ASP A 43 17.86 5.89 11.84
C ASP A 43 17.56 7.00 12.85
N LEU A 44 16.29 7.39 12.98
CA LEU A 44 15.85 8.33 14.00
C LEU A 44 15.98 7.78 15.42
N VAL A 45 15.66 6.50 15.66
CA VAL A 45 15.88 5.84 16.96
C VAL A 45 17.37 5.78 17.29
N SER A 46 18.19 5.40 16.32
CA SER A 46 19.66 5.35 16.45
C SER A 46 20.21 6.74 16.77
N ALA A 47 19.76 7.77 16.03
CA ALA A 47 20.08 9.17 16.29
C ALA A 47 19.68 9.60 17.71
N ALA A 48 18.47 9.25 18.17
CA ALA A 48 17.99 9.58 19.52
C ALA A 48 18.82 8.94 20.66
N GLN A 49 19.57 7.88 20.35
CA GLN A 49 20.47 7.22 21.30
C GLN A 49 21.85 7.89 21.36
N VAL A 50 22.28 8.64 20.33
CA VAL A 50 23.62 9.24 20.24
C VAL A 50 23.90 10.26 21.36
N SER A 51 22.99 11.22 21.56
CA SER A 51 23.18 12.29 22.57
C SER A 51 21.86 12.93 22.97
N ARG A 52 21.88 13.74 24.04
CA ARG A 52 20.70 14.53 24.45
C ARG A 52 20.26 15.53 23.38
N GLY A 53 21.20 16.16 22.67
CA GLY A 53 20.93 17.10 21.59
C GLY A 53 20.23 16.43 20.40
N PHE A 54 20.74 15.28 19.96
CA PHE A 54 20.09 14.49 18.91
C PHE A 54 18.72 13.98 19.37
N ARG A 55 18.59 13.49 20.60
CA ARG A 55 17.31 13.04 21.16
C ARG A 55 16.25 14.13 21.16
N ALA A 56 16.61 15.36 21.52
CA ALA A 56 15.69 16.49 21.54
C ALA A 56 15.11 16.82 20.15
N VAL A 57 15.82 16.49 19.07
CA VAL A 57 15.37 16.68 17.68
C VAL A 57 14.72 15.43 17.10
N ALA A 58 15.28 14.25 17.36
CA ALA A 58 14.82 12.98 16.80
C ALA A 58 13.51 12.49 17.42
N VAL A 59 13.31 12.64 18.74
CA VAL A 59 12.08 12.17 19.40
C VAL A 59 10.82 12.87 18.86
N PRO A 60 10.78 14.20 18.70
CA PRO A 60 9.64 14.87 18.05
C PRO A 60 9.35 14.38 16.63
N LEU A 61 10.37 13.99 15.86
CA LEU A 61 10.20 13.42 14.52
C LEU A 61 9.63 11.98 14.60
N LEU A 62 10.14 11.16 15.52
CA LEU A 62 9.63 9.80 15.78
C LEU A 62 8.17 9.79 16.22
N THR A 63 7.78 10.74 17.07
CA THR A 63 6.41 10.80 17.60
C THR A 63 5.45 11.56 16.70
N ARG A 64 5.90 12.08 15.56
CA ARG A 64 5.07 12.89 14.66
C ARG A 64 3.95 12.06 14.03
N ASN A 65 4.28 10.84 13.61
CA ASN A 65 3.37 9.90 12.97
C ASN A 65 3.33 8.65 13.84
N LEU A 66 2.25 8.48 14.60
CA LEU A 66 2.08 7.38 15.53
C LEU A 66 1.22 6.29 14.90
N ASP A 67 1.82 5.15 14.60
CA ASP A 67 1.14 3.97 14.09
C ASP A 67 0.95 2.94 15.22
N VAL A 68 -0.29 2.63 15.56
CA VAL A 68 -0.65 1.90 16.79
C VAL A 68 -1.48 0.67 16.44
N PRO A 69 -0.89 -0.54 16.55
CA PRO A 69 -1.64 -1.77 16.62
C PRO A 69 -2.68 -1.70 17.74
N LEU A 70 -3.89 -2.18 17.48
CA LEU A 70 -4.98 -2.17 18.44
C LEU A 70 -4.60 -2.93 19.71
N SER A 71 -3.91 -4.07 19.57
CA SER A 71 -3.40 -4.88 20.68
C SER A 71 -2.45 -4.09 21.61
N ASP A 72 -1.67 -3.16 21.06
CA ASP A 72 -0.69 -2.33 21.77
C ASP A 72 -1.28 -1.03 22.34
N ALA A 73 -2.49 -0.65 21.94
CA ALA A 73 -3.10 0.63 22.29
C ALA A 73 -3.18 0.87 23.81
N LYS A 74 -3.44 -0.19 24.59
CA LYS A 74 -3.45 -0.11 26.05
C LYS A 74 -2.06 0.17 26.64
N GLY A 75 -1.05 -0.58 26.21
CA GLY A 75 0.31 -0.40 26.70
C GLY A 75 0.84 1.00 26.37
N LEU A 76 0.52 1.51 25.18
CA LEU A 76 0.89 2.84 24.75
C LEU A 76 0.12 3.94 25.52
N TYR A 77 -1.17 3.75 25.75
CA TYR A 77 -1.97 4.64 26.59
C TYR A 77 -1.42 4.73 28.02
N ASP A 78 -1.14 3.58 28.65
CA ASP A 78 -0.60 3.53 30.00
C ASP A 78 0.79 4.19 30.07
N LEU A 79 1.64 3.97 29.07
CA LEU A 79 2.97 4.57 28.97
C LEU A 79 2.90 6.08 28.78
N LEU A 80 2.07 6.57 27.86
CA LEU A 80 1.97 8.01 27.56
C LEU A 80 1.20 8.76 28.66
N GLY A 81 0.15 8.16 29.22
CA GLY A 81 -0.63 8.73 30.31
C GLY A 81 0.13 8.84 31.63
N GLN A 82 1.10 7.96 31.89
CA GLN A 82 1.92 8.02 33.10
C GLN A 82 3.16 8.93 32.97
N ARG A 83 3.67 9.16 31.76
CA ARG A 83 5.06 9.65 31.64
C ARG A 83 5.34 11.01 31.04
N LEU A 84 4.56 11.70 30.21
CA LEU A 84 4.85 13.12 29.86
C LEU A 84 3.78 13.70 28.90
N ASP A 85 3.33 14.94 29.14
CA ASP A 85 2.55 15.74 28.17
C ASP A 85 3.36 16.13 26.89
N LYS A 86 4.69 16.07 26.96
CA LYS A 86 5.61 16.63 25.95
C LYS A 86 5.82 15.83 24.66
N PRO A 87 5.70 14.49 24.60
CA PRO A 87 5.74 13.75 23.34
C PRO A 87 4.42 13.86 22.56
N LEU A 88 3.28 13.90 23.26
CA LEU A 88 1.94 13.92 22.65
C LEU A 88 1.66 15.21 21.86
N GLN A 89 2.19 16.35 22.30
CA GLN A 89 2.11 17.63 21.56
C GLN A 89 2.78 17.59 20.17
N HIS A 90 3.63 16.59 19.91
CA HIS A 90 4.31 16.44 18.61
C HIS A 90 3.58 15.49 17.67
N VAL A 91 2.63 14.69 18.16
CA VAL A 91 1.82 13.79 17.33
C VAL A 91 0.95 14.64 16.40
N ARG A 92 1.17 14.48 15.10
CA ARG A 92 0.39 15.13 14.02
C ARG A 92 -0.57 14.17 13.37
N ASN A 93 -0.15 12.92 13.21
CA ASN A 93 -0.94 11.86 12.60
C ASN A 93 -0.96 10.67 13.55
N LEU A 94 -2.14 10.17 13.86
CA LEU A 94 -2.35 8.94 14.62
C LEU A 94 -3.02 7.95 13.69
N ARG A 95 -2.55 6.70 13.68
CA ARG A 95 -3.27 5.57 13.10
C ARG A 95 -3.49 4.53 14.17
N ILE A 96 -4.72 4.05 14.26
CA ILE A 96 -5.11 2.88 15.05
C ILE A 96 -5.61 1.85 14.07
N TRP A 97 -5.07 0.63 14.10
CA TRP A 97 -5.42 -0.47 13.20
C TRP A 97 -5.49 -1.81 13.93
N ASP A 98 -6.38 -2.70 13.49
CA ASP A 98 -6.52 -4.03 14.06
C ASP A 98 -5.45 -4.99 13.53
N ASP A 99 -4.44 -5.27 14.35
CA ASP A 99 -3.30 -6.10 14.01
C ASP A 99 -3.57 -7.60 14.05
N GLU A 100 -4.54 -8.05 14.85
CA GLU A 100 -4.97 -9.44 14.87
C GLU A 100 -5.61 -9.80 13.53
N VAL A 101 -6.51 -8.95 13.02
CA VAL A 101 -7.15 -9.19 11.73
C VAL A 101 -6.24 -8.82 10.55
N HIS A 102 -5.23 -7.96 10.76
CA HIS A 102 -4.17 -7.80 9.80
C HIS A 102 -3.34 -9.08 9.64
N GLN A 103 -2.89 -9.73 10.73
CA GLN A 103 -2.07 -10.95 10.63
C GLN A 103 -2.85 -12.16 10.13
N ARG A 104 -4.13 -12.27 10.48
CA ARG A 104 -4.99 -13.42 10.12
C ARG A 104 -5.56 -13.38 8.71
N PHE A 105 -5.30 -12.27 8.04
CA PHE A 105 -5.70 -12.06 6.67
C PHE A 105 -5.04 -13.11 5.76
N ARG A 106 -5.80 -13.60 4.79
CA ARG A 106 -5.40 -14.48 3.69
C ARG A 106 -5.37 -16.01 3.90
N HIS A 107 -4.87 -16.66 4.95
CA HIS A 107 -4.82 -18.16 4.92
C HIS A 107 -4.90 -18.98 6.22
N GLU A 108 -5.24 -18.44 7.40
CA GLU A 108 -5.31 -19.29 8.61
C GLU A 108 -6.72 -19.81 8.94
N LYS A 109 -6.87 -21.14 8.83
CA LYS A 109 -8.10 -21.93 9.13
C LYS A 109 -8.58 -21.90 10.59
N HIS A 110 -7.85 -21.26 11.51
CA HIS A 110 -8.01 -21.53 12.96
C HIS A 110 -8.14 -20.29 13.84
N SER A 111 -8.25 -19.10 13.26
CA SER A 111 -8.11 -17.87 14.01
C SER A 111 -9.46 -17.38 14.53
N GLN A 112 -9.95 -17.93 15.64
CA GLN A 112 -11.13 -17.40 16.33
C GLN A 112 -10.83 -15.97 16.82
N PRO A 113 -11.69 -14.96 16.54
CA PRO A 113 -11.48 -13.60 17.04
C PRO A 113 -11.30 -13.64 18.56
N SER A 114 -10.20 -13.08 19.05
CA SER A 114 -9.98 -13.02 20.50
C SER A 114 -11.08 -12.15 21.14
N SER A 115 -11.68 -12.66 22.20
CA SER A 115 -12.76 -11.98 22.93
C SER A 115 -12.29 -10.72 23.69
N ASP A 116 -11.00 -10.39 23.65
CA ASP A 116 -10.38 -9.30 24.41
C ASP A 116 -10.35 -7.94 23.68
N ASN A 117 -10.82 -7.88 22.43
CA ASN A 117 -10.72 -6.68 21.60
C ASN A 117 -11.52 -5.46 22.08
N VAL A 118 -12.55 -5.66 22.91
CA VAL A 118 -13.35 -4.54 23.48
C VAL A 118 -12.50 -3.65 24.39
N VAL A 119 -11.60 -4.24 25.18
CA VAL A 119 -10.72 -3.49 26.10
C VAL A 119 -9.65 -2.72 25.30
N ALA A 120 -9.17 -3.31 24.22
CA ALA A 120 -8.18 -2.71 23.33
C ALA A 120 -8.75 -1.45 22.64
N TRP A 121 -9.97 -1.52 22.09
CA TRP A 121 -10.65 -0.37 21.49
C TRP A 121 -10.91 0.76 22.49
N ARG A 122 -11.37 0.44 23.71
CA ARG A 122 -11.53 1.45 24.77
C ARG A 122 -10.23 2.18 25.07
N SER A 123 -9.11 1.46 25.04
CA SER A 123 -7.79 2.04 25.27
C SER A 123 -7.33 2.88 24.08
N ALA A 124 -7.59 2.42 22.85
CA ALA A 124 -7.30 3.17 21.63
C ALA A 124 -8.07 4.51 21.56
N ILE A 125 -9.34 4.53 21.96
CA ILE A 125 -10.16 5.75 22.04
C ILE A 125 -9.59 6.72 23.08
N ARG A 126 -9.20 6.21 24.25
CA ARG A 126 -8.57 7.04 25.28
C ARG A 126 -7.21 7.57 24.83
N LEU A 127 -6.45 6.79 24.07
CA LEU A 127 -5.20 7.26 23.47
C LEU A 127 -5.49 8.38 22.45
N ALA A 128 -6.47 8.20 21.58
CA ALA A 128 -6.84 9.20 20.59
C ALA A 128 -7.38 10.50 21.21
N SER A 129 -8.02 10.45 22.38
CA SER A 129 -8.46 11.65 23.09
C SER A 129 -7.30 12.44 23.71
N LEU A 130 -6.15 11.81 23.99
CA LEU A 130 -4.94 12.48 24.48
C LEU A 130 -4.18 13.24 23.38
N VAL A 131 -4.32 12.83 22.12
CA VAL A 131 -3.67 13.49 20.98
C VAL A 131 -4.49 14.71 20.56
N GLN A 132 -3.86 15.88 20.37
CA GLN A 132 -4.59 17.11 19.98
C GLN A 132 -4.83 17.24 18.46
N SER A 133 -4.13 16.44 17.65
CA SER A 133 -4.13 16.50 16.18
C SER A 133 -5.23 15.63 15.54
N PRO A 134 -5.57 15.86 14.25
CA PRO A 134 -6.45 14.95 13.50
C PRO A 134 -5.93 13.50 13.59
N ALA A 135 -6.85 12.57 13.77
CA ALA A 135 -6.55 11.15 13.94
C ALA A 135 -7.07 10.41 12.72
N GLU A 136 -6.24 9.59 12.11
CA GLU A 136 -6.69 8.59 11.17
C GLU A 136 -7.12 7.33 11.94
N ILE A 137 -8.29 6.80 11.64
CA ILE A 137 -8.71 5.49 12.15
C ILE A 137 -8.70 4.57 10.93
N GLY A 138 -7.59 3.82 10.77
CA GLY A 138 -7.34 3.02 9.58
C GLY A 138 -7.39 1.53 9.89
N ASP A 139 -8.01 0.73 9.03
CA ASP A 139 -8.15 -0.74 9.18
C ASP A 139 -9.16 -1.15 10.27
N ASN A 140 -10.44 -0.79 10.06
CA ASN A 140 -11.56 -1.42 10.75
C ASN A 140 -11.89 -2.72 10.01
N ARG A 141 -11.33 -3.83 10.47
CA ARG A 141 -11.64 -5.15 9.94
C ARG A 141 -12.74 -5.81 10.75
N TYR A 142 -13.66 -6.47 10.06
CA TYR A 142 -14.80 -7.12 10.71
C TYR A 142 -14.40 -8.48 11.28
N SER A 143 -14.07 -8.47 12.56
CA SER A 143 -14.50 -9.54 13.46
C SER A 143 -14.81 -9.01 14.87
N PHE A 144 -15.58 -7.91 14.96
CA PHE A 144 -16.15 -7.42 16.22
C PHE A 144 -17.64 -7.12 16.10
N ARG A 145 -18.29 -7.04 17.26
CA ARG A 145 -19.61 -6.43 17.39
C ARG A 145 -19.47 -4.92 17.16
N LEU A 146 -19.94 -4.43 16.01
CA LEU A 146 -19.92 -3.00 15.64
C LEU A 146 -20.55 -2.06 16.69
N SER A 147 -21.35 -2.63 17.60
CA SER A 147 -21.84 -1.95 18.79
C SER A 147 -20.73 -1.28 19.60
N ASP A 148 -19.54 -1.87 19.71
CA ASP A 148 -18.47 -1.33 20.56
C ASP A 148 -17.77 -0.09 19.94
N LEU A 149 -17.69 -0.04 18.61
CA LEU A 149 -17.22 1.13 17.87
C LEU A 149 -18.29 2.24 17.81
N LEU A 150 -19.58 1.88 17.73
CA LEU A 150 -20.66 2.86 17.94
C LEU A 150 -20.64 3.45 19.35
N HIS A 151 -20.30 2.65 20.38
CA HIS A 151 -20.05 3.17 21.73
C HIS A 151 -18.79 4.06 21.79
N ALA A 152 -17.79 3.81 20.93
CA ALA A 152 -16.61 4.67 20.78
C ALA A 152 -16.92 6.04 20.19
N LEU A 153 -17.94 6.15 19.33
CA LEU A 153 -18.41 7.42 18.80
C LEU A 153 -19.15 8.28 19.83
N ALA A 154 -19.47 7.73 21.02
CA ALA A 154 -19.92 8.51 22.16
C ALA A 154 -18.87 9.53 22.67
N PHE A 155 -17.68 9.59 22.04
CA PHE A 155 -16.67 10.63 22.23
C PHE A 155 -16.66 11.58 21.00
N PRO A 156 -17.43 12.69 20.99
CA PRO A 156 -17.57 13.58 19.84
C PRO A 156 -16.25 14.16 19.32
N LEU A 157 -15.26 14.32 20.20
CA LEU A 157 -13.93 14.82 19.85
C LEU A 157 -13.17 13.88 18.91
N LEU A 158 -13.38 12.57 19.04
CA LEU A 158 -12.74 11.58 18.17
C LEU A 158 -13.38 11.64 16.78
N ALA A 159 -14.70 11.59 16.70
CA ALA A 159 -15.44 11.66 15.44
C ALA A 159 -15.08 12.89 14.60
N ARG A 160 -14.92 14.05 15.25
CA ARG A 160 -14.50 15.32 14.61
C ARG A 160 -13.10 15.32 14.01
N ARG A 161 -12.28 14.32 14.31
CA ARG A 161 -10.87 14.26 13.91
C ARG A 161 -10.56 13.17 12.90
N ILE A 162 -11.52 12.29 12.63
CA ILE A 162 -11.35 11.18 11.69
C ILE A 162 -11.10 11.75 10.30
N ALA A 163 -9.91 11.51 9.76
CA ALA A 163 -9.48 11.97 8.44
C ALA A 163 -9.65 10.92 7.34
N ALA A 164 -9.52 9.64 7.68
CA ALA A 164 -9.78 8.52 6.78
C ALA A 164 -10.49 7.38 7.51
N ILE A 165 -11.27 6.61 6.75
CA ILE A 165 -11.86 5.34 7.18
C ILE A 165 -11.53 4.30 6.12
N ARG A 166 -10.88 3.21 6.56
CA ARG A 166 -10.57 2.06 5.71
C ARG A 166 -11.21 0.80 6.27
N VAL A 167 -11.92 0.11 5.39
CA VAL A 167 -12.70 -1.08 5.67
C VAL A 167 -12.14 -2.22 4.83
N VAL A 168 -11.69 -3.29 5.46
CA VAL A 168 -11.21 -4.49 4.77
C VAL A 168 -12.15 -5.64 5.11
N VAL A 169 -12.68 -6.28 4.04
CA VAL A 169 -13.68 -7.34 4.11
C VAL A 169 -13.05 -8.66 3.66
N ASP A 170 -13.04 -9.67 4.54
CA ASP A 170 -12.63 -11.03 4.20
C ASP A 170 -13.38 -12.01 5.09
N PHE A 171 -14.11 -12.93 4.47
CA PHE A 171 -14.92 -13.94 5.16
C PHE A 171 -14.37 -15.31 4.77
N TYR A 172 -13.41 -15.88 5.49
CA TYR A 172 -12.99 -17.26 5.21
C TYR A 172 -13.94 -18.25 5.90
N ASN A 173 -14.39 -19.28 5.19
CA ASN A 173 -15.11 -20.41 5.79
C ASN A 173 -14.96 -21.68 4.95
N GLU A 174 -14.12 -22.62 5.39
CA GLU A 174 -14.08 -23.97 4.80
C GLU A 174 -14.29 -25.11 5.82
N ASP A 175 -14.03 -24.93 7.12
CA ASP A 175 -13.88 -26.10 8.03
C ASP A 175 -14.89 -26.27 9.16
N ASP A 176 -15.89 -25.40 9.33
CA ASP A 176 -17.03 -25.74 10.17
C ASP A 176 -18.20 -26.23 9.30
N GLY A 177 -18.40 -27.55 9.29
CA GLY A 177 -19.65 -28.19 8.85
C GLY A 177 -20.91 -27.67 9.58
N ALA A 178 -20.75 -26.75 10.53
CA ALA A 178 -21.74 -25.79 10.96
C ALA A 178 -21.62 -24.50 10.12
N THR A 179 -22.26 -24.54 8.96
CA THR A 179 -22.65 -23.37 8.15
C THR A 179 -22.88 -22.12 9.01
N TRP A 180 -22.00 -21.11 8.91
CA TRP A 180 -22.33 -19.74 9.35
C TRP A 180 -23.58 -19.22 8.60
N THR A 181 -23.86 -19.77 7.41
CA THR A 181 -25.13 -19.58 6.69
C THR A 181 -26.36 -20.09 7.46
N SER A 182 -26.21 -21.04 8.40
CA SER A 182 -27.31 -21.47 9.28
C SER A 182 -27.41 -20.66 10.57
N ARG A 183 -26.30 -20.02 11.01
CA ARG A 183 -26.31 -19.31 12.30
C ARG A 183 -26.68 -17.84 12.20
N ASN A 184 -26.53 -17.16 11.07
CA ASN A 184 -26.74 -15.71 11.00
C ASN A 184 -27.09 -15.14 9.60
N GLY A 185 -28.09 -15.71 8.91
CA GLY A 185 -28.70 -15.07 7.72
C GLY A 185 -29.26 -13.65 7.95
N THR A 186 -29.28 -13.16 9.20
CA THR A 186 -29.78 -11.85 9.64
C THR A 186 -28.69 -10.83 9.98
N ASP A 187 -27.44 -11.24 10.24
CA ASP A 187 -26.45 -10.32 10.87
C ASP A 187 -25.55 -9.60 9.86
N GLY A 188 -25.40 -10.13 8.64
CA GLY A 188 -24.63 -9.49 7.56
C GLY A 188 -25.18 -8.10 7.15
N PRO A 189 -26.49 -7.96 6.88
CA PRO A 189 -27.09 -6.64 6.63
C PRO A 189 -26.96 -5.69 7.83
N LEU A 190 -27.05 -6.21 9.07
CA LEU A 190 -26.93 -5.40 10.28
C LEU A 190 -25.52 -4.80 10.45
N CYS A 191 -24.45 -5.51 10.06
CA CYS A 191 -23.10 -4.96 10.18
C CYS A 191 -22.84 -3.81 9.20
N TRP A 192 -23.36 -3.90 7.97
CA TRP A 192 -23.28 -2.79 6.99
C TRP A 192 -24.14 -1.60 7.43
N THR A 193 -25.34 -1.84 7.95
CA THR A 193 -26.20 -0.78 8.49
C THR A 193 -25.51 -0.04 9.63
N HIS A 194 -24.89 -0.75 10.57
CA HIS A 194 -24.14 -0.11 11.65
C HIS A 194 -22.93 0.68 11.14
N LEU A 195 -22.18 0.16 10.13
CA LEU A 195 -21.04 0.88 9.57
C LEU A 195 -21.47 2.17 8.91
N THR A 196 -22.47 2.09 8.05
CA THR A 196 -22.95 3.25 7.30
C THR A 196 -23.58 4.28 8.23
N THR A 197 -24.22 3.83 9.31
CA THR A 197 -24.68 4.70 10.42
C THR A 197 -23.51 5.40 11.10
N MET A 198 -22.46 4.67 11.47
CA MET A 198 -21.24 5.23 12.06
C MET A 198 -20.60 6.29 11.15
N VAL A 199 -20.45 5.99 9.85
CA VAL A 199 -19.89 6.95 8.87
C VAL A 199 -20.76 8.21 8.79
N ALA A 200 -22.09 8.05 8.75
CA ALA A 200 -23.02 9.18 8.71
C ALA A 200 -22.96 10.03 10.00
N GLU A 201 -22.86 9.41 11.18
CA GLU A 201 -22.70 10.11 12.47
C GLU A 201 -21.39 10.90 12.53
N VAL A 202 -20.28 10.32 12.08
CA VAL A 202 -18.99 11.01 11.96
C VAL A 202 -19.12 12.25 11.08
N CYS A 203 -19.75 12.09 9.91
CA CYS A 203 -20.00 13.19 8.98
C CYS A 203 -20.86 14.29 9.62
N GLN A 204 -21.95 13.92 10.27
CA GLN A 204 -22.86 14.86 10.93
C GLN A 204 -22.16 15.63 12.06
N LEU A 205 -21.36 14.96 12.89
CA LEU A 205 -20.62 15.58 13.99
C LEU A 205 -19.55 16.57 13.50
N GLN A 206 -18.92 16.26 12.37
CA GLN A 206 -17.96 17.15 11.70
C GLN A 206 -18.64 18.37 11.09
N ASP A 207 -19.80 18.19 10.47
CA ASP A 207 -20.59 19.27 9.87
C ASP A 207 -21.08 20.24 10.94
N GLN A 208 -21.52 19.74 12.09
CA GLN A 208 -21.91 20.57 13.24
C GLN A 208 -20.75 21.43 13.77
N SER A 209 -19.50 20.99 13.60
CA SER A 209 -18.31 21.76 13.98
C SER A 209 -17.74 22.64 12.86
N ASN A 210 -18.33 22.64 11.66
CA ASN A 210 -17.78 23.28 10.46
C ASN A 210 -16.32 22.85 10.15
N ASP A 211 -15.97 21.61 10.49
CA ASP A 211 -14.63 21.05 10.30
C ASP A 211 -14.73 19.66 9.65
N PRO A 212 -14.93 19.60 8.32
CA PRO A 212 -15.00 18.34 7.59
C PRO A 212 -13.60 17.74 7.44
N THR A 213 -13.17 17.00 8.46
CA THR A 213 -11.85 16.33 8.46
C THR A 213 -11.83 15.07 7.62
N LEU A 214 -12.95 14.35 7.49
CA LEU A 214 -13.02 13.10 6.74
C LEU A 214 -12.87 13.37 5.23
N LYS A 215 -11.77 12.87 4.67
CA LYS A 215 -11.37 13.08 3.28
C LYS A 215 -11.20 11.79 2.50
N HIS A 216 -11.02 10.65 3.17
CA HIS A 216 -10.71 9.38 2.50
C HIS A 216 -11.62 8.26 3.00
N PHE A 217 -12.19 7.52 2.07
CA PHE A 217 -13.02 6.35 2.38
C PHE A 217 -12.63 5.18 1.49
N THR A 218 -12.45 4.01 2.08
CA THR A 218 -11.96 2.82 1.39
C THR A 218 -12.71 1.58 1.85
N ILE A 219 -13.20 0.78 0.89
CA ILE A 219 -13.70 -0.57 1.11
C ILE A 219 -12.94 -1.54 0.21
N GLU A 220 -12.29 -2.54 0.79
CA GLU A 220 -11.44 -3.49 0.09
C GLU A 220 -11.81 -4.95 0.40
N SER A 221 -11.44 -5.88 -0.51
CA SER A 221 -11.75 -7.31 -0.43
C SER A 221 -10.65 -8.11 -1.15
N PHE A 222 -10.16 -9.24 -0.61
CA PHE A 222 -8.92 -9.88 -1.11
C PHE A 222 -8.89 -11.42 -1.31
N SER A 223 -9.97 -12.18 -1.07
CA SER A 223 -10.03 -13.65 -1.31
C SER A 223 -11.48 -14.04 -1.67
N ASN A 224 -11.83 -14.81 -2.73
CA ASN A 224 -11.36 -16.05 -3.40
C ASN A 224 -12.08 -17.37 -2.94
N PRO A 225 -13.10 -17.33 -2.04
CA PRO A 225 -14.31 -18.12 -2.33
C PRO A 225 -15.65 -17.56 -1.78
N SER A 226 -15.66 -16.44 -1.04
CA SER A 226 -16.83 -16.04 -0.22
C SER A 226 -17.52 -14.76 -0.66
N VAL A 227 -17.54 -14.52 -1.97
CA VAL A 227 -18.28 -13.41 -2.60
C VAL A 227 -19.75 -13.35 -2.13
N ASP A 228 -20.28 -14.48 -1.66
CA ASP A 228 -21.62 -14.64 -1.09
C ASP A 228 -21.88 -13.87 0.22
N ASN A 229 -20.85 -13.54 1.01
CA ASN A 229 -21.03 -12.97 2.36
C ASN A 229 -21.08 -11.44 2.39
N ARG A 230 -20.74 -10.77 1.28
CA ARG A 230 -20.76 -9.31 1.19
C ARG A 230 -22.03 -8.85 0.47
N ARG A 231 -23.08 -8.58 1.27
CA ARG A 231 -24.32 -7.97 0.78
C ARG A 231 -24.66 -6.72 1.59
N MET A 232 -24.34 -5.57 1.01
CA MET A 232 -24.81 -4.27 1.52
C MET A 232 -26.19 -3.96 0.92
N ASP A 233 -27.17 -3.66 1.78
CA ASP A 233 -28.51 -3.32 1.33
C ASP A 233 -28.58 -1.91 0.72
N LYS A 234 -29.69 -1.63 0.02
CA LYS A 234 -29.88 -0.35 -0.67
C LYS A 234 -29.83 0.84 0.29
N GLU A 235 -30.36 0.68 1.50
CA GLU A 235 -30.41 1.74 2.50
C GLU A 235 -29.01 2.13 2.99
N SER A 236 -28.15 1.15 3.21
CA SER A 236 -26.75 1.37 3.57
C SER A 236 -25.99 2.07 2.43
N TRP A 237 -26.18 1.66 1.18
CA TRP A 237 -25.60 2.36 0.01
C TRP A 237 -26.09 3.81 -0.09
N GLN A 238 -27.39 4.04 0.09
CA GLN A 238 -27.97 5.38 0.06
C GLN A 238 -27.38 6.25 1.17
N ARG A 239 -27.25 5.71 2.38
CA ARG A 239 -26.68 6.43 3.52
C ARG A 239 -25.24 6.89 3.27
N LEU A 240 -24.43 6.07 2.60
CA LEU A 240 -23.09 6.47 2.17
C LEU A 240 -23.14 7.55 1.09
N ALA A 241 -24.05 7.42 0.11
CA ALA A 241 -24.25 8.39 -0.96
C ALA A 241 -24.75 9.74 -0.44
N ASP A 242 -25.46 9.77 0.69
CA ASP A 242 -25.92 11.02 1.30
C ASP A 242 -24.82 11.69 2.15
N ALA A 243 -23.98 10.91 2.83
CA ALA A 243 -23.02 11.44 3.83
C ALA A 243 -21.67 11.87 3.24
N LEU A 244 -21.15 11.15 2.24
CA LEU A 244 -19.77 11.26 1.78
C LEU A 244 -19.48 12.30 0.68
N PRO A 245 -20.36 12.57 -0.31
CA PRO A 245 -19.95 13.28 -1.53
C PRO A 245 -19.37 14.68 -1.38
N SER A 246 -19.86 15.46 -0.40
CA SER A 246 -19.47 16.86 -0.21
C SER A 246 -18.07 17.05 0.41
N ARG A 247 -17.42 15.97 0.89
CA ARG A 247 -16.19 16.05 1.70
C ARG A 247 -15.00 15.25 1.19
N LEU A 248 -15.23 14.10 0.53
CA LEU A 248 -14.13 13.20 0.18
C LEU A 248 -13.24 13.76 -0.94
N GLU A 249 -11.93 13.59 -0.75
CA GLU A 249 -10.88 13.81 -1.73
C GLU A 249 -10.45 12.49 -2.40
N SER A 250 -10.65 11.34 -1.73
CA SER A 250 -10.34 10.01 -2.28
C SER A 250 -11.41 8.97 -1.92
N LEU A 251 -11.79 8.15 -2.90
CA LEU A 251 -12.74 7.05 -2.76
C LEU A 251 -12.19 5.77 -3.39
N THR A 252 -12.14 4.69 -2.61
CA THR A 252 -11.73 3.36 -3.09
C THR A 252 -12.80 2.33 -2.78
N LEU A 253 -13.28 1.64 -3.80
CA LEU A 253 -14.34 0.64 -3.70
C LEU A 253 -13.95 -0.63 -4.47
N PHE A 254 -13.73 -1.72 -3.74
CA PHE A 254 -13.70 -3.05 -4.31
C PHE A 254 -15.13 -3.57 -4.25
N LEU A 255 -15.73 -3.91 -5.38
CA LEU A 255 -17.12 -4.32 -5.48
C LEU A 255 -17.18 -5.85 -5.69
N SER A 256 -18.06 -6.50 -4.93
CA SER A 256 -18.30 -7.95 -5.05
C SER A 256 -19.26 -8.25 -6.21
N ARG A 257 -19.33 -9.50 -6.65
CA ARG A 257 -20.33 -9.95 -7.63
C ARG A 257 -21.76 -9.56 -7.24
N HIS A 258 -22.12 -9.66 -5.97
CA HIS A 258 -23.44 -9.28 -5.48
C HIS A 258 -23.72 -7.79 -5.53
N ASP A 259 -22.71 -6.94 -5.35
CA ASP A 259 -22.86 -5.50 -5.56
C ASP A 259 -23.28 -5.25 -7.02
N GLY A 260 -22.66 -5.97 -7.96
CA GLY A 260 -23.01 -5.98 -9.37
C GLY A 260 -24.47 -6.39 -9.64
N GLU A 261 -24.88 -7.56 -9.13
CA GLU A 261 -26.21 -8.12 -9.33
C GLU A 261 -27.34 -7.21 -8.81
N ASN A 262 -27.13 -6.58 -7.65
CA ASN A 262 -28.12 -5.68 -7.06
C ASN A 262 -28.06 -4.25 -7.63
N GLY A 263 -26.93 -3.84 -8.21
CA GLY A 263 -26.76 -2.54 -8.86
C GLY A 263 -26.73 -1.33 -7.92
N HIS A 264 -26.77 -1.53 -6.60
CA HIS A 264 -26.89 -0.44 -5.63
C HIS A 264 -25.64 0.46 -5.53
N TYR A 265 -24.47 -0.04 -5.93
CA TYR A 265 -23.22 0.75 -6.01
C TYR A 265 -23.37 2.01 -6.89
N ARG A 266 -24.31 1.98 -7.85
CA ARG A 266 -24.60 3.12 -8.72
C ARG A 266 -25.04 4.37 -7.96
N LEU A 267 -25.63 4.23 -6.76
CA LEU A 267 -25.97 5.38 -5.93
C LEU A 267 -24.75 6.27 -5.63
N LEU A 268 -23.58 5.66 -5.41
CA LEU A 268 -22.33 6.41 -5.23
C LEU A 268 -21.81 6.99 -6.55
N LEU A 269 -21.97 6.28 -7.66
CA LEU A 269 -21.52 6.78 -8.97
C LEU A 269 -22.41 7.92 -9.46
N GLU A 270 -23.70 7.89 -9.17
CA GLU A 270 -24.66 8.93 -9.57
C GLU A 270 -24.54 10.20 -8.72
N ALA A 271 -23.98 10.10 -7.52
CA ALA A 271 -23.74 11.23 -6.64
C ALA A 271 -22.76 12.26 -7.23
N HIS A 272 -22.85 13.50 -6.75
CA HIS A 272 -21.98 14.60 -7.16
C HIS A 272 -20.85 14.83 -6.14
N TRP A 273 -19.61 14.70 -6.60
CA TRP A 273 -18.41 14.69 -5.78
C TRP A 273 -17.52 15.93 -6.03
N PRO A 274 -17.85 17.12 -5.49
CA PRO A 274 -17.17 18.37 -5.83
C PRO A 274 -15.71 18.46 -5.38
N LYS A 275 -15.28 17.64 -4.41
CA LYS A 275 -13.89 17.66 -3.87
C LYS A 275 -13.05 16.44 -4.26
N LEU A 276 -13.67 15.45 -4.91
CA LEU A 276 -13.02 14.17 -5.17
C LEU A 276 -11.93 14.32 -6.22
N ARG A 277 -10.70 13.95 -5.87
CA ARG A 277 -9.52 14.00 -6.74
C ARG A 277 -9.13 12.60 -7.20
N HIS A 278 -9.33 11.59 -6.37
CA HIS A 278 -8.92 10.22 -6.64
C HIS A 278 -10.09 9.25 -6.53
N ILE A 279 -10.26 8.41 -7.54
CA ILE A 279 -11.26 7.34 -7.51
C ILE A 279 -10.65 6.01 -7.92
N THR A 280 -10.94 4.98 -7.14
CA THR A 280 -10.62 3.59 -7.44
C THR A 280 -11.88 2.74 -7.35
N ILE A 281 -12.25 2.07 -8.44
CA ILE A 281 -13.31 1.08 -8.47
C ILE A 281 -12.74 -0.20 -9.05
N VAL A 282 -12.86 -1.29 -8.29
CA VAL A 282 -12.44 -2.63 -8.71
C VAL A 282 -13.67 -3.53 -8.65
N ALA A 283 -14.28 -3.79 -9.81
CA ALA A 283 -15.38 -4.72 -9.96
C ALA A 283 -14.83 -6.11 -10.32
N ILE A 284 -15.04 -7.07 -9.43
CA ILE A 284 -14.53 -8.44 -9.53
C ILE A 284 -15.66 -9.34 -10.06
N ALA A 285 -15.46 -10.12 -11.13
CA ALA A 285 -16.48 -11.07 -11.59
C ALA A 285 -16.37 -12.42 -10.89
N ASN A 286 -15.15 -12.92 -10.70
CA ASN A 286 -14.85 -14.16 -9.99
C ASN A 286 -13.69 -13.98 -9.00
N ASP A 287 -13.69 -14.85 -8.01
CA ASP A 287 -12.71 -15.09 -6.93
C ASP A 287 -11.22 -15.01 -7.33
N LEU A 288 -10.94 -15.15 -8.62
CA LEU A 288 -9.64 -15.23 -9.25
C LEU A 288 -9.21 -13.93 -9.99
N ASP A 289 -10.12 -12.97 -10.22
CA ASP A 289 -9.89 -11.80 -11.10
C ASP A 289 -8.98 -10.71 -10.51
N ILE A 290 -8.71 -10.69 -9.19
CA ILE A 290 -7.80 -9.70 -8.59
C ILE A 290 -6.36 -9.88 -9.12
N GLU A 291 -6.01 -11.12 -9.48
CA GLU A 291 -4.70 -11.47 -10.06
C GLU A 291 -4.79 -11.94 -11.52
N LEU A 292 -5.99 -12.28 -12.02
CA LEU A 292 -6.26 -12.81 -13.37
C LEU A 292 -6.86 -11.79 -14.34
N ALA A 293 -6.45 -10.52 -14.25
CA ALA A 293 -6.78 -9.49 -15.23
C ALA A 293 -6.15 -9.71 -16.64
N GLY A 294 -6.11 -10.95 -17.13
CA GLY A 294 -5.60 -11.32 -18.45
C GLY A 294 -5.93 -12.74 -18.91
N VAL A 295 -6.90 -13.43 -18.30
CA VAL A 295 -7.39 -14.72 -18.81
C VAL A 295 -8.82 -14.55 -19.29
N ASP A 296 -9.10 -15.01 -20.51
CA ASP A 296 -10.44 -15.17 -21.08
C ASP A 296 -11.26 -16.12 -20.20
N ASN A 297 -11.84 -15.59 -19.14
CA ASN A 297 -12.77 -16.35 -18.31
C ASN A 297 -14.04 -16.61 -19.13
N PRO A 298 -14.56 -17.86 -19.17
CA PRO A 298 -15.76 -18.17 -19.94
C PRO A 298 -16.92 -17.26 -19.49
N VAL A 299 -17.67 -16.77 -20.48
CA VAL A 299 -18.78 -15.81 -20.34
C VAL A 299 -19.80 -16.35 -19.32
N GLY A 300 -19.62 -15.97 -18.06
CA GLY A 300 -20.64 -16.11 -17.03
C GLY A 300 -21.80 -15.13 -17.27
N PRO A 301 -22.91 -15.26 -16.52
CA PRO A 301 -24.02 -14.33 -16.58
C PRO A 301 -23.56 -12.88 -16.41
N ASP A 302 -24.28 -11.95 -17.04
CA ASP A 302 -24.03 -10.53 -16.86
C ASP A 302 -24.34 -10.10 -15.41
N HIS A 303 -23.33 -10.09 -14.55
CA HIS A 303 -23.44 -9.60 -13.16
C HIS A 303 -23.23 -8.09 -13.02
N TRP A 304 -22.98 -7.35 -14.10
CA TRP A 304 -22.62 -5.93 -14.05
C TRP A 304 -23.32 -5.15 -15.16
N PRO A 305 -24.66 -5.22 -15.25
CA PRO A 305 -25.37 -4.46 -16.27
C PRO A 305 -25.10 -2.98 -16.05
N GLY A 306 -24.95 -2.19 -17.12
CA GLY A 306 -24.84 -0.73 -17.05
C GLY A 306 -23.62 -0.15 -16.33
N LEU A 307 -22.61 -0.98 -15.96
CA LEU A 307 -21.45 -0.51 -15.20
C LEU A 307 -20.61 0.49 -16.02
N ALA A 308 -20.35 0.18 -17.28
CA ALA A 308 -19.57 1.02 -18.17
C ALA A 308 -20.25 2.38 -18.39
N GLU A 309 -21.57 2.38 -18.60
CA GLU A 309 -22.37 3.60 -18.74
C GLU A 309 -22.37 4.45 -17.48
N ALA A 310 -22.47 3.81 -16.30
CA ALA A 310 -22.39 4.51 -15.02
C ALA A 310 -21.01 5.14 -14.80
N MET A 311 -19.93 4.44 -15.17
CA MET A 311 -18.56 4.94 -15.11
C MET A 311 -18.30 6.07 -16.11
N ASP A 312 -18.74 5.95 -17.36
CA ASP A 312 -18.62 7.03 -18.35
C ASP A 312 -19.38 8.28 -17.90
N ALA A 313 -20.63 8.11 -17.44
CA ALA A 313 -21.42 9.22 -16.92
C ALA A 313 -20.78 9.84 -15.67
N PHE A 314 -20.11 9.04 -14.82
CA PHE A 314 -19.33 9.53 -13.70
C PHE A 314 -18.17 10.43 -14.17
N LEU A 315 -17.41 9.98 -15.16
CA LEU A 315 -16.28 10.73 -15.72
C LEU A 315 -16.75 12.05 -16.37
N ASP A 316 -17.89 12.04 -17.05
CA ASP A 316 -18.48 13.25 -17.65
C ASP A 316 -18.84 14.33 -16.60
N ARG A 317 -19.22 13.91 -15.38
CA ARG A 317 -19.60 14.82 -14.29
C ARG A 317 -18.42 15.38 -13.49
N HIS A 318 -17.28 14.70 -13.47
CA HIS A 318 -16.19 14.98 -12.52
C HIS A 318 -14.85 15.24 -13.23
N LEU A 319 -14.79 16.32 -14.00
CA LEU A 319 -13.62 16.67 -14.83
C LEU A 319 -12.41 17.20 -14.04
N HIS A 320 -12.53 17.35 -12.72
CA HIS A 320 -11.47 17.81 -11.82
C HIS A 320 -10.61 16.68 -11.21
N LEU A 321 -10.85 15.42 -11.62
CA LEU A 321 -10.11 14.25 -11.12
C LEU A 321 -8.60 14.33 -11.46
N GLU A 322 -7.78 13.96 -10.47
CA GLU A 322 -6.32 13.86 -10.54
C GLU A 322 -5.86 12.40 -10.76
N GLY A 323 -6.65 11.41 -10.31
CA GLY A 323 -6.36 9.99 -10.50
C GLY A 323 -7.60 9.11 -10.66
N VAL A 324 -7.58 8.23 -11.67
CA VAL A 324 -8.69 7.32 -11.98
C VAL A 324 -8.18 5.88 -12.11
N THR A 325 -8.72 4.97 -11.30
CA THR A 325 -8.51 3.53 -11.44
C THR A 325 -9.86 2.82 -11.56
N PHE A 326 -10.20 2.33 -12.75
CA PHE A 326 -11.38 1.51 -13.00
C PHE A 326 -10.95 0.15 -13.52
N ILE A 327 -11.26 -0.90 -12.78
CA ILE A 327 -10.97 -2.28 -13.15
C ILE A 327 -12.30 -3.00 -13.14
N ALA A 328 -12.65 -3.55 -14.29
CA ALA A 328 -13.89 -4.26 -14.55
C ALA A 328 -13.58 -5.54 -15.35
N PRO A 329 -14.53 -6.49 -15.40
CA PRO A 329 -14.33 -7.75 -16.12
C PRO A 329 -14.10 -7.54 -17.63
N HIS A 330 -13.21 -8.34 -18.23
CA HIS A 330 -12.83 -8.23 -19.66
C HIS A 330 -13.99 -8.45 -20.64
N SER A 331 -15.04 -9.17 -20.22
CA SER A 331 -16.26 -9.39 -21.00
C SER A 331 -17.08 -8.11 -21.24
N ARG A 332 -16.67 -6.98 -20.67
CA ARG A 332 -17.39 -5.70 -20.73
C ARG A 332 -16.92 -4.81 -21.88
N PRO A 333 -17.81 -3.95 -22.41
CA PRO A 333 -17.38 -2.88 -23.29
C PRO A 333 -16.38 -1.99 -22.54
N GLY A 334 -15.31 -1.59 -23.24
CA GLY A 334 -14.37 -0.62 -22.70
C GLY A 334 -15.03 0.76 -22.53
N LEU A 335 -14.49 1.54 -21.60
CA LEU A 335 -14.95 2.93 -21.39
C LEU A 335 -14.65 3.80 -22.62
N ARG A 336 -15.51 4.78 -22.88
CA ARG A 336 -15.37 5.68 -24.04
C ARG A 336 -14.20 6.63 -23.91
N LEU A 337 -13.87 7.02 -22.67
CA LEU A 337 -12.75 7.90 -22.32
C LEU A 337 -12.69 9.13 -23.24
N THR A 338 -13.80 9.83 -23.47
CA THR A 338 -13.87 11.01 -24.35
C THR A 338 -13.55 12.32 -23.64
N GLN A 339 -13.49 12.29 -22.32
CA GLN A 339 -13.37 13.47 -21.47
C GLN A 339 -11.97 14.10 -21.56
N LYS A 340 -11.88 15.36 -21.10
CA LYS A 340 -10.62 16.07 -20.89
C LYS A 340 -10.54 16.50 -19.42
N PHE A 341 -9.45 16.14 -18.76
CA PHE A 341 -9.15 16.44 -17.37
C PHE A 341 -7.91 17.33 -17.30
N ASP A 342 -8.01 18.52 -16.73
CA ASP A 342 -6.87 19.45 -16.70
C ASP A 342 -5.81 19.06 -15.64
N ALA A 343 -6.20 18.29 -14.63
CA ALA A 343 -5.34 17.93 -13.49
C ALA A 343 -4.96 16.45 -13.41
N ILE A 344 -5.36 15.62 -14.39
CA ILE A 344 -5.10 14.18 -14.35
C ILE A 344 -3.60 13.87 -14.38
N ARG A 345 -3.17 13.01 -13.47
CA ARG A 345 -1.79 12.53 -13.33
C ARG A 345 -1.67 11.01 -13.42
N SER A 346 -2.72 10.28 -13.04
CA SER A 346 -2.72 8.82 -13.04
C SER A 346 -3.98 8.26 -13.68
N ILE A 347 -3.81 7.28 -14.57
CA ILE A 347 -4.94 6.54 -15.13
C ILE A 347 -4.70 5.04 -15.24
N ARG A 348 -5.69 4.26 -14.80
CA ARG A 348 -5.73 2.82 -15.00
C ARG A 348 -7.16 2.39 -15.31
N VAL A 349 -7.40 1.96 -16.54
CA VAL A 349 -8.73 1.54 -16.99
C VAL A 349 -8.64 0.17 -17.65
N VAL A 350 -9.41 -0.80 -17.13
CA VAL A 350 -9.50 -2.16 -17.66
C VAL A 350 -10.97 -2.60 -17.64
N PRO A 351 -11.55 -3.10 -18.75
CA PRO A 351 -10.98 -3.05 -20.10
C PRO A 351 -11.03 -1.62 -20.67
N ALA A 352 -10.05 -1.28 -21.50
CA ALA A 352 -10.04 -0.04 -22.28
C ALA A 352 -9.94 -0.37 -23.77
N GLY A 353 -10.72 0.30 -24.60
CA GLY A 353 -10.60 0.16 -26.06
C GLY A 353 -9.28 0.78 -26.56
N ARG A 354 -8.67 0.18 -27.59
CA ARG A 354 -7.36 0.61 -28.13
C ARG A 354 -7.38 2.08 -28.55
N VAL A 355 -8.40 2.44 -29.33
CA VAL A 355 -8.50 3.74 -30.00
C VAL A 355 -8.80 4.82 -28.96
N GLU A 356 -9.71 4.51 -28.05
CA GLU A 356 -10.17 5.35 -26.96
C GLU A 356 -9.02 5.70 -26.02
N LEU A 357 -8.26 4.70 -25.55
CA LEU A 357 -7.12 4.92 -24.67
C LEU A 357 -6.01 5.71 -25.36
N SER A 358 -5.66 5.37 -26.61
CA SER A 358 -4.61 6.10 -27.35
C SER A 358 -4.98 7.58 -27.52
N ALA A 359 -6.24 7.86 -27.88
CA ALA A 359 -6.75 9.22 -27.99
C ALA A 359 -6.79 9.92 -26.62
N PHE A 360 -7.12 9.20 -25.56
CA PHE A 360 -7.10 9.74 -24.21
C PHE A 360 -5.69 10.15 -23.78
N LEU A 361 -4.68 9.29 -23.96
CA LEU A 361 -3.30 9.58 -23.57
C LEU A 361 -2.78 10.83 -24.28
N LEU A 362 -2.98 10.94 -25.60
CA LEU A 362 -2.58 12.12 -26.38
C LEU A 362 -3.25 13.42 -25.91
N ARG A 363 -4.47 13.36 -25.38
CA ARG A 363 -5.17 14.55 -24.83
C ARG A 363 -4.62 14.99 -23.48
N HIS A 364 -3.84 14.16 -22.78
CA HIS A 364 -3.39 14.38 -21.40
C HIS A 364 -1.87 14.26 -21.24
N PRO A 365 -1.07 15.19 -21.79
CA PRO A 365 0.38 15.14 -21.74
C PRO A 365 0.97 15.26 -20.32
N THR A 366 0.17 15.63 -19.32
CA THR A 366 0.55 15.75 -17.90
C THR A 366 0.53 14.43 -17.14
N LEU A 367 0.11 13.33 -17.77
CA LEU A 367 0.09 12.01 -17.14
C LEU A 367 1.49 11.56 -16.73
N VAL A 368 1.57 11.04 -15.52
CA VAL A 368 2.80 10.53 -14.88
C VAL A 368 2.73 9.02 -14.67
N ASP A 369 1.54 8.47 -14.45
CA ASP A 369 1.29 7.03 -14.29
C ASP A 369 0.17 6.59 -15.24
N ALA A 370 0.41 5.55 -16.04
CA ALA A 370 -0.59 4.98 -16.93
C ALA A 370 -0.48 3.45 -17.01
N TYR A 371 -1.65 2.81 -17.00
CA TYR A 371 -1.79 1.43 -17.46
C TYR A 371 -2.10 1.37 -18.95
N VAL A 372 -1.33 0.57 -19.67
CA VAL A 372 -1.39 0.42 -21.11
C VAL A 372 -1.48 -1.07 -21.46
N PRO A 373 -2.65 -1.56 -21.90
CA PRO A 373 -2.83 -2.97 -22.24
C PRO A 373 -2.14 -3.33 -23.57
N ALA A 374 -1.88 -4.62 -23.79
CA ALA A 374 -1.11 -5.13 -24.93
C ALA A 374 -1.63 -4.68 -26.30
N HIS A 375 -2.95 -4.65 -26.50
CA HIS A 375 -3.53 -4.19 -27.76
C HIS A 375 -3.30 -2.70 -28.03
N ALA A 376 -2.98 -1.89 -27.02
CA ALA A 376 -2.68 -0.46 -27.12
C ALA A 376 -1.17 -0.12 -27.12
N ALA A 377 -0.30 -1.08 -26.82
CA ALA A 377 1.15 -0.91 -26.67
C ALA A 377 1.85 -0.44 -27.96
N ASN A 378 1.36 -0.85 -29.13
CA ASN A 378 1.94 -0.49 -30.43
C ASN A 378 1.47 0.86 -30.97
N SER A 379 0.94 1.75 -30.12
CA SER A 379 0.46 3.06 -30.56
C SER A 379 1.62 4.08 -30.56
N ARG A 380 1.83 4.78 -31.70
CA ARG A 380 2.73 5.95 -31.77
C ARG A 380 2.45 6.97 -30.66
N ALA A 381 1.21 7.01 -30.16
CA ALA A 381 0.76 7.85 -29.05
C ALA A 381 1.61 7.71 -27.78
N LEU A 382 2.16 6.54 -27.47
CA LEU A 382 3.00 6.35 -26.28
C LEU A 382 4.39 6.98 -26.43
N ALA A 383 4.93 7.00 -27.65
CA ALA A 383 6.22 7.62 -27.92
C ALA A 383 6.20 9.15 -27.73
N ASP A 384 5.02 9.78 -27.78
CA ASP A 384 4.81 11.22 -27.69
C ASP A 384 4.50 11.70 -26.25
N MET A 385 4.72 10.86 -25.23
CA MET A 385 4.37 11.13 -23.83
C MET A 385 5.61 11.27 -22.92
N PRO A 386 6.41 12.35 -23.03
CA PRO A 386 7.66 12.51 -22.27
C PRO A 386 7.47 12.70 -20.76
N GLY A 387 6.23 12.93 -20.30
CA GLY A 387 5.87 13.07 -18.89
C GLY A 387 5.64 11.75 -18.16
N LEU A 388 5.51 10.63 -18.88
CA LEU A 388 5.09 9.36 -18.33
C LEU A 388 6.26 8.67 -17.60
N ARG A 389 6.21 8.64 -16.26
CA ARG A 389 7.29 8.10 -15.41
C ARG A 389 7.03 6.66 -14.99
N ILE A 390 5.77 6.31 -14.79
CA ILE A 390 5.34 4.98 -14.37
C ILE A 390 4.51 4.38 -15.49
N VAL A 391 4.98 3.26 -16.04
CA VAL A 391 4.27 2.52 -17.09
C VAL A 391 3.90 1.16 -16.53
N ARG A 392 2.63 0.80 -16.68
CA ARG A 392 2.08 -0.48 -16.24
C ARG A 392 1.38 -1.18 -17.41
N GLY A 393 1.38 -2.50 -17.45
CA GLY A 393 0.68 -3.26 -18.48
C GLY A 393 1.61 -4.12 -19.32
N SER A 394 1.40 -4.20 -20.62
CA SER A 394 2.09 -5.17 -21.49
C SER A 394 3.63 -5.11 -21.49
N SER A 395 4.27 -6.13 -22.06
CA SER A 395 5.71 -6.16 -22.36
C SER A 395 6.12 -4.97 -23.25
N PHE A 396 6.93 -4.05 -22.72
CA PHE A 396 7.49 -2.90 -23.45
C PHE A 396 8.97 -3.13 -23.76
N SER A 397 9.41 -2.73 -24.96
CA SER A 397 10.83 -2.74 -25.30
C SER A 397 11.61 -1.66 -24.53
N ALA A 398 12.94 -1.79 -24.45
CA ALA A 398 13.80 -0.76 -23.88
C ALA A 398 13.65 0.58 -24.60
N ALA A 399 13.50 0.55 -25.93
CA ALA A 399 13.27 1.71 -26.76
C ALA A 399 11.93 2.40 -26.44
N ASP A 400 10.85 1.63 -26.20
CA ASP A 400 9.55 2.18 -25.78
C ASP A 400 9.67 2.90 -24.44
N CYS A 401 10.22 2.22 -23.44
CA CYS A 401 10.46 2.78 -22.11
C CYS A 401 11.33 4.04 -22.16
N ALA A 402 12.35 4.05 -23.03
CA ALA A 402 13.22 5.20 -23.22
C ALA A 402 12.47 6.39 -23.84
N ARG A 403 11.65 6.16 -24.87
CA ARG A 403 10.83 7.20 -25.51
C ARG A 403 9.81 7.83 -24.56
N MET A 404 9.18 7.01 -23.70
CA MET A 404 8.26 7.49 -22.66
C MET A 404 8.97 8.25 -21.53
N ALA A 405 10.30 8.14 -21.43
CA ALA A 405 11.07 8.57 -20.26
C ALA A 405 10.54 7.93 -18.95
N ALA A 406 10.14 6.66 -19.05
CA ALA A 406 9.70 5.86 -17.92
C ALA A 406 10.88 5.58 -16.98
N THR A 407 10.65 5.73 -15.67
CA THR A 407 11.61 5.38 -14.61
C THR A 407 11.18 4.18 -13.80
N VAL A 408 9.88 3.85 -13.83
CA VAL A 408 9.31 2.64 -13.22
C VAL A 408 8.55 1.86 -14.27
N TYR A 409 8.83 0.56 -14.35
CA TYR A 409 8.11 -0.35 -15.22
C TYR A 409 7.49 -1.49 -14.43
N GLN A 410 6.21 -1.73 -14.67
CA GLN A 410 5.47 -2.84 -14.09
C GLN A 410 4.73 -3.62 -15.19
N PRO A 411 5.31 -4.73 -15.68
CA PRO A 411 4.60 -5.62 -16.57
C PRO A 411 3.31 -6.20 -15.96
N ASP A 412 2.41 -6.62 -16.84
CA ASP A 412 1.27 -7.46 -16.50
C ASP A 412 1.75 -8.76 -15.86
N PRO A 413 0.95 -9.37 -14.97
CA PRO A 413 1.29 -10.68 -14.43
C PRO A 413 1.44 -11.69 -15.56
N VAL A 414 2.62 -12.31 -15.66
CA VAL A 414 2.93 -13.39 -16.60
C VAL A 414 2.88 -14.73 -15.88
N ARG A 415 2.69 -15.83 -16.60
CA ARG A 415 2.76 -17.16 -15.98
C ARG A 415 4.20 -17.52 -15.67
N TYR A 416 5.06 -17.33 -16.67
CA TYR A 416 6.46 -17.70 -16.65
C TYR A 416 7.38 -16.53 -17.00
N LEU A 417 8.63 -16.54 -16.54
CA LEU A 417 9.63 -15.52 -16.85
C LEU A 417 9.93 -15.41 -18.33
N ASN A 418 9.92 -16.55 -19.04
CA ASN A 418 10.20 -16.59 -20.48
C ASN A 418 9.10 -15.94 -21.35
N GLU A 419 7.93 -15.64 -20.77
CA GLU A 419 6.87 -14.86 -21.43
C GLU A 419 7.18 -13.36 -21.43
N LEU A 420 8.17 -12.91 -20.66
CA LEU A 420 8.68 -11.54 -20.75
C LEU A 420 9.50 -11.41 -22.05
N GLU A 421 8.81 -11.06 -23.13
CA GLU A 421 9.43 -10.69 -24.39
C GLU A 421 10.14 -9.33 -24.25
N PHE A 422 11.41 -9.35 -23.84
CA PHE A 422 12.31 -8.23 -24.05
C PHE A 422 12.90 -8.36 -25.45
N ASP A 423 12.69 -7.35 -26.30
CA ASP A 423 13.24 -7.33 -27.66
C ASP A 423 14.76 -7.60 -27.64
N ASP A 424 15.21 -8.60 -28.41
CA ASP A 424 16.63 -8.99 -28.60
C ASP A 424 17.51 -7.85 -29.16
N SER A 425 16.89 -6.70 -29.49
CA SER A 425 17.61 -5.44 -29.59
C SER A 425 18.52 -5.29 -28.37
N GLN A 426 19.83 -5.19 -28.55
CA GLN A 426 20.82 -5.11 -27.45
C GLN A 426 20.70 -3.81 -26.61
N GLU A 427 19.55 -3.13 -26.62
CA GLU A 427 19.31 -1.88 -25.91
C GLU A 427 18.99 -2.14 -24.43
N ALA A 428 19.82 -1.57 -23.57
CA ALA A 428 19.63 -1.61 -22.13
C ALA A 428 18.49 -0.68 -21.68
N PHE A 429 17.72 -1.09 -20.68
CA PHE A 429 16.70 -0.30 -19.96
C PHE A 429 17.35 0.77 -19.06
N ARG A 430 18.04 1.74 -19.66
CA ARG A 430 18.85 2.75 -18.95
C ARG A 430 18.04 3.68 -18.05
N ASN A 431 16.80 3.98 -18.42
CA ASN A 431 15.96 4.92 -17.65
C ASN A 431 15.23 4.23 -16.49
N ILE A 432 15.09 2.90 -16.53
CA ILE A 432 14.35 2.15 -15.53
C ILE A 432 15.21 2.03 -14.26
N THR A 433 14.66 2.54 -13.16
CA THR A 433 15.25 2.48 -11.82
C THR A 433 14.39 1.66 -10.86
N GLY A 434 13.10 1.46 -11.15
CA GLY A 434 12.20 0.58 -10.41
C GLY A 434 11.53 -0.44 -11.34
N PHE A 435 11.53 -1.72 -10.95
CA PHE A 435 10.88 -2.79 -11.70
C PHE A 435 10.00 -3.64 -10.80
N SER A 436 8.78 -3.96 -11.25
CA SER A 436 7.84 -4.81 -10.48
C SER A 436 7.32 -5.97 -11.32
N LEU A 437 7.71 -7.19 -10.95
CA LEU A 437 7.33 -8.43 -11.59
C LEU A 437 6.32 -9.23 -10.76
N THR A 438 5.41 -9.91 -11.43
CA THR A 438 4.59 -10.96 -10.81
C THR A 438 4.49 -12.16 -11.72
N LEU A 439 4.86 -13.32 -11.19
CA LEU A 439 4.75 -14.63 -11.85
C LEU A 439 3.58 -15.41 -11.24
N ARG A 440 2.95 -16.29 -12.03
CA ARG A 440 1.78 -17.09 -11.59
C ARG A 440 2.06 -18.58 -11.45
N GLU A 441 2.93 -19.14 -12.28
CA GLU A 441 3.14 -20.59 -12.37
C GLU A 441 4.63 -21.00 -12.38
N GLU A 442 5.55 -20.04 -12.34
CA GLU A 442 7.00 -20.31 -12.40
C GLU A 442 7.50 -21.15 -11.22
N ASP A 443 8.33 -22.16 -11.51
CA ASP A 443 9.06 -22.92 -10.49
C ASP A 443 10.16 -22.07 -9.82
N GLU A 444 10.35 -22.23 -8.50
CA GLU A 444 11.36 -21.47 -7.75
C GLU A 444 12.77 -21.61 -8.37
N GLN A 445 13.18 -22.83 -8.73
CA GLN A 445 14.55 -23.09 -9.18
C GLN A 445 14.77 -22.50 -10.56
N GLU A 446 13.81 -22.67 -11.47
CA GLU A 446 13.85 -22.06 -12.81
C GLU A 446 13.86 -20.53 -12.72
N CYS A 447 13.05 -19.97 -11.82
CA CYS A 447 13.03 -18.54 -11.57
C CYS A 447 14.39 -18.02 -11.12
N VAL A 448 14.99 -18.63 -10.09
CA VAL A 448 16.28 -18.22 -9.53
C VAL A 448 17.38 -18.22 -10.60
N VAL A 449 17.40 -19.22 -11.48
CA VAL A 449 18.39 -19.32 -12.57
C VAL A 449 18.25 -18.17 -13.56
N GLN A 450 17.02 -17.81 -13.91
CA GLN A 450 16.73 -16.79 -14.91
C GLN A 450 16.86 -15.36 -14.38
N LEU A 451 16.56 -15.11 -13.09
CA LEU A 451 16.59 -13.78 -12.48
C LEU A 451 17.93 -13.06 -12.67
N GLY A 452 19.04 -13.77 -12.49
CA GLY A 452 20.38 -13.19 -12.61
C GLY A 452 20.74 -12.76 -14.03
N ALA A 453 20.23 -13.47 -15.04
CA ALA A 453 20.40 -13.09 -16.45
C ALA A 453 19.50 -11.91 -16.81
N LEU A 454 18.24 -11.94 -16.36
CA LEU A 454 17.24 -10.94 -16.68
C LEU A 454 17.58 -9.56 -16.12
N PHE A 455 17.96 -9.51 -14.84
CA PHE A 455 18.27 -8.27 -14.14
C PHE A 455 19.77 -7.93 -14.16
N HIS A 456 20.53 -8.55 -15.07
CA HIS A 456 21.95 -8.26 -15.22
C HIS A 456 22.17 -6.78 -15.56
N PRO A 457 23.25 -6.12 -15.07
CA PRO A 457 23.53 -4.70 -15.34
C PRO A 457 23.66 -4.33 -16.82
N VAL A 458 23.89 -5.30 -17.69
CA VAL A 458 23.87 -5.08 -19.16
C VAL A 458 22.47 -4.76 -19.64
N VAL A 459 21.44 -5.39 -19.06
CA VAL A 459 20.02 -5.17 -19.41
C VAL A 459 19.46 -4.01 -18.60
N PHE A 460 19.71 -3.99 -17.28
CA PHE A 460 19.19 -2.98 -16.35
C PHE A 460 20.31 -2.26 -15.57
N PRO A 461 21.07 -1.35 -16.20
CA PRO A 461 22.26 -0.75 -15.59
C PRO A 461 21.98 0.16 -14.38
N ASN A 462 20.75 0.68 -14.28
CA ASN A 462 20.37 1.67 -13.25
C ASN A 462 19.25 1.17 -12.31
N LEU A 463 18.95 -0.13 -12.29
CA LEU A 463 17.90 -0.70 -11.45
C LEU A 463 18.25 -0.55 -9.97
N ARG A 464 17.49 0.26 -9.25
CA ARG A 464 17.66 0.56 -7.83
C ARG A 464 16.69 -0.20 -6.94
N GLU A 465 15.51 -0.50 -7.44
CA GLU A 465 14.50 -1.24 -6.69
C GLU A 465 13.84 -2.30 -7.54
N LEU A 466 13.74 -3.50 -6.98
CA LEU A 466 13.12 -4.65 -7.61
C LEU A 466 12.03 -5.22 -6.70
N VAL A 467 10.84 -5.38 -7.26
CA VAL A 467 9.70 -6.01 -6.62
C VAL A 467 9.41 -7.30 -7.37
N ILE A 468 9.40 -8.44 -6.69
CA ILE A 468 9.10 -9.74 -7.29
C ILE A 468 7.98 -10.39 -6.50
N THR A 469 6.97 -10.90 -7.19
CA THR A 469 5.93 -11.76 -6.62
C THR A 469 6.02 -13.12 -7.26
N LEU A 470 6.33 -14.15 -6.47
CA LEU A 470 6.51 -15.52 -6.92
C LEU A 470 5.52 -16.45 -6.23
N PRO A 471 4.91 -17.39 -6.97
CA PRO A 471 4.22 -18.53 -6.39
C PRO A 471 5.25 -19.56 -5.94
N PHE A 472 5.24 -19.91 -4.66
CA PHE A 472 5.92 -21.09 -4.14
C PHE A 472 4.90 -22.19 -3.91
N SER A 473 5.32 -23.44 -4.14
CA SER A 473 4.50 -24.59 -3.80
C SER A 473 4.26 -24.60 -2.28
N SER A 474 2.99 -24.77 -1.89
CA SER A 474 2.52 -24.76 -0.50
C SER A 474 3.01 -25.95 0.35
N ASP A 475 3.86 -26.79 -0.21
CA ASP A 475 4.45 -27.96 0.46
C ASP A 475 5.61 -27.58 1.39
N SER A 476 6.23 -26.40 1.23
CA SER A 476 7.37 -25.95 2.05
C SER A 476 6.92 -25.16 3.28
N ARG A 477 6.67 -25.88 4.39
CA ARG A 477 6.15 -25.30 5.65
C ARG A 477 7.20 -24.92 6.70
N ARG A 478 8.50 -24.84 6.35
CA ARG A 478 9.55 -24.54 7.34
C ARG A 478 10.14 -23.15 7.11
N PRO A 479 10.35 -22.35 8.18
CA PRO A 479 11.06 -21.08 8.08
C PRO A 479 12.47 -21.20 7.46
N THR A 480 13.13 -22.36 7.57
CA THR A 480 14.43 -22.63 6.94
C THR A 480 14.38 -22.61 5.42
N ASP A 481 13.23 -22.99 4.84
CA ASP A 481 13.04 -23.01 3.40
C ASP A 481 12.93 -21.57 2.88
N ALA A 482 12.27 -20.69 3.64
CA ALA A 482 12.23 -19.24 3.36
C ALA A 482 13.62 -18.59 3.36
N VAL A 483 14.49 -18.96 4.31
CA VAL A 483 15.89 -18.49 4.33
C VAL A 483 16.67 -19.00 3.11
N THR A 484 16.45 -20.26 2.72
CA THR A 484 17.10 -20.87 1.55
C THR A 484 16.67 -20.17 0.26
N ALA A 485 15.36 -19.94 0.09
CA ALA A 485 14.81 -19.21 -1.04
C ALA A 485 15.38 -17.78 -1.11
N LEU A 486 15.38 -17.04 0.01
CA LEU A 486 15.99 -15.71 0.09
C LEU A 486 17.47 -15.74 -0.33
N SER A 487 18.24 -16.70 0.19
CA SER A 487 19.67 -16.84 -0.12
C SER A 487 19.91 -17.07 -1.61
N ARG A 488 19.09 -17.92 -2.24
CA ARG A 488 19.14 -18.20 -3.68
C ARG A 488 18.82 -16.98 -4.53
N ILE A 489 17.79 -16.23 -4.16
CA ILE A 489 17.40 -14.99 -4.84
C ILE A 489 18.52 -13.95 -4.73
N LEU A 490 19.07 -13.74 -3.53
CA LEU A 490 20.19 -12.82 -3.32
C LEU A 490 21.42 -13.24 -4.14
N LEU A 491 21.73 -14.55 -4.17
CA LEU A 491 22.82 -15.08 -4.98
C LEU A 491 22.60 -14.84 -6.48
N ALA A 492 21.38 -15.06 -7.00
CA ALA A 492 21.05 -14.78 -8.40
C ALA A 492 21.21 -13.29 -8.74
N LEU A 493 20.84 -12.41 -7.82
CA LEU A 493 20.91 -10.96 -8.00
C LEU A 493 22.27 -10.36 -7.62
N ARG A 494 23.26 -11.14 -7.18
CA ARG A 494 24.53 -10.64 -6.60
C ARG A 494 25.29 -9.64 -7.49
N TYR A 495 25.10 -9.74 -8.80
CA TYR A 495 25.73 -8.87 -9.80
C TYR A 495 24.95 -7.60 -10.13
N CYS A 496 23.77 -7.40 -9.54
CA CYS A 496 22.96 -6.19 -9.69
C CYS A 496 23.56 -5.05 -8.87
N HIS A 497 24.64 -4.42 -9.38
CA HIS A 497 25.41 -3.44 -8.63
C HIS A 497 24.69 -2.12 -8.33
N SER A 498 23.56 -1.82 -8.97
CA SER A 498 22.76 -0.62 -8.66
C SER A 498 21.63 -0.89 -7.67
N LEU A 499 21.35 -2.16 -7.34
CA LEU A 499 20.18 -2.56 -6.56
C LEU A 499 20.35 -2.15 -5.09
N ARG A 500 19.41 -1.36 -4.59
CA ARG A 500 19.37 -0.82 -3.22
C ARG A 500 18.19 -1.34 -2.41
N ALA A 501 17.07 -1.69 -3.05
CA ALA A 501 15.90 -2.22 -2.37
C ALA A 501 15.35 -3.46 -3.11
N LEU A 502 15.02 -4.49 -2.34
CA LEU A 502 14.37 -5.70 -2.82
C LEU A 502 13.08 -5.93 -2.04
N TYR A 503 11.95 -6.01 -2.72
CA TYR A 503 10.69 -6.50 -2.16
C TYR A 503 10.38 -7.86 -2.75
N PHE A 504 10.08 -8.81 -1.88
CA PHE A 504 9.74 -10.16 -2.26
C PHE A 504 8.40 -10.56 -1.67
N ASP A 505 7.48 -10.95 -2.54
CA ASP A 505 6.18 -11.50 -2.20
C ASP A 505 6.22 -13.01 -2.45
N ALA A 506 6.32 -13.77 -1.38
CA ALA A 506 6.59 -15.20 -1.38
C ALA A 506 5.30 -16.00 -1.12
N THR A 507 4.41 -16.05 -2.11
CA THR A 507 3.15 -16.76 -1.99
C THR A 507 3.40 -18.22 -1.66
N GLY A 508 2.86 -18.74 -0.56
CA GLY A 508 3.06 -20.13 -0.12
C GLY A 508 4.25 -20.36 0.83
N MET A 509 5.07 -19.34 1.12
CA MET A 509 6.20 -19.46 2.06
C MET A 509 5.85 -18.94 3.46
N GLU A 510 6.55 -19.50 4.46
CA GLU A 510 6.52 -19.05 5.85
C GLU A 510 7.22 -17.68 6.02
N PRO A 511 6.95 -16.95 7.12
CA PRO A 511 7.71 -15.77 7.50
C PRO A 511 9.18 -16.16 7.80
N LEU A 512 10.10 -15.23 7.53
CA LEU A 512 11.50 -15.42 7.86
C LEU A 512 11.69 -15.55 9.39
N PRO A 513 12.62 -16.42 9.84
CA PRO A 513 12.95 -16.59 11.26
C PRO A 513 13.67 -15.37 11.83
N GLU A 514 14.05 -15.43 13.11
CA GLU A 514 14.81 -14.37 13.79
C GLU A 514 16.15 -14.04 13.11
N ASP A 515 16.59 -12.79 13.26
CA ASP A 515 17.73 -12.18 12.56
C ASP A 515 19.04 -12.99 12.65
N SER A 516 19.25 -13.70 13.77
CA SER A 516 20.45 -14.54 13.96
C SER A 516 20.57 -15.65 12.90
N ASN A 517 19.44 -16.09 12.35
CA ASN A 517 19.38 -17.18 11.37
C ASN A 517 19.46 -16.68 9.92
N LEU A 518 19.61 -15.36 9.70
CA LEU A 518 19.65 -14.74 8.37
C LEU A 518 21.07 -14.35 7.92
N GLN A 519 22.09 -14.58 8.74
CA GLN A 519 23.47 -14.21 8.43
C GLN A 519 23.99 -14.86 7.14
N GLU A 520 23.62 -16.12 6.89
CA GLU A 520 24.04 -16.84 5.68
C GLU A 520 23.46 -16.21 4.41
N ALA A 521 22.17 -15.85 4.43
CA ALA A 521 21.52 -15.16 3.32
C ALA A 521 22.21 -13.83 2.99
N GLY A 522 22.61 -13.09 4.04
CA GLY A 522 23.31 -11.81 3.91
C GLY A 522 24.67 -11.90 3.18
N MET A 523 25.33 -13.06 3.16
CA MET A 523 26.61 -13.22 2.45
C MET A 523 26.49 -13.11 0.93
N TYR A 524 25.30 -13.36 0.40
CA TYR A 524 25.03 -13.34 -1.04
C TYR A 524 24.42 -12.02 -1.53
N ALA A 525 24.17 -11.08 -0.63
CA ALA A 525 23.50 -9.83 -0.98
C ALA A 525 24.31 -8.99 -1.99
N PRO A 526 23.65 -8.33 -2.95
CA PRO A 526 24.27 -7.33 -3.82
C PRO A 526 24.98 -6.24 -3.00
N THR A 527 26.10 -5.73 -3.53
CA THR A 527 27.01 -4.82 -2.81
C THR A 527 26.35 -3.55 -2.26
N PHE A 528 25.36 -3.03 -2.98
CA PHE A 528 24.67 -1.78 -2.63
C PHE A 528 23.27 -2.00 -2.06
N LEU A 529 22.90 -3.24 -1.75
CA LEU A 529 21.60 -3.52 -1.17
C LEU A 529 21.51 -2.86 0.21
N GLU A 530 20.43 -2.11 0.45
CA GLU A 530 20.16 -1.42 1.71
C GLU A 530 18.94 -2.01 2.40
N TYR A 531 17.92 -2.39 1.62
CA TYR A 531 16.63 -2.81 2.15
C TYR A 531 16.13 -4.12 1.56
N ILE A 532 15.58 -4.98 2.41
CA ILE A 532 14.85 -6.18 2.02
C ILE A 532 13.45 -6.13 2.61
N SER A 533 12.46 -6.60 1.87
CA SER A 533 11.15 -6.93 2.39
C SER A 533 10.73 -8.31 1.97
N TRP A 534 10.26 -9.05 2.96
CA TRP A 534 9.72 -10.37 2.80
C TRP A 534 8.26 -10.33 3.18
N HIS A 535 7.37 -10.51 2.22
CA HIS A 535 5.96 -10.70 2.47
C HIS A 535 5.64 -12.18 2.32
N ALA A 536 5.04 -12.74 3.36
CA ALA A 536 4.48 -14.07 3.38
C ALA A 536 2.94 -13.95 3.32
N PRO A 537 2.31 -14.04 2.14
CA PRO A 537 0.87 -13.88 1.97
C PRO A 537 0.06 -14.84 2.83
N ALA A 538 0.54 -16.07 3.01
CA ALA A 538 -0.07 -17.10 3.85
C ALA A 538 -0.35 -16.63 5.28
N HIS A 539 0.48 -15.71 5.79
CA HIS A 539 0.37 -15.20 7.15
C HIS A 539 0.11 -13.68 7.18
N ASN A 540 -0.22 -13.11 6.01
CA ASN A 540 -0.27 -11.67 5.73
C ASN A 540 0.76 -10.85 6.52
N LYS A 541 2.00 -11.31 6.51
CA LYS A 541 3.07 -10.76 7.32
C LYS A 541 4.18 -10.24 6.43
N THR A 542 4.38 -8.93 6.47
CA THR A 542 5.53 -8.30 5.84
C THR A 542 6.60 -8.02 6.89
N GLN A 543 7.80 -8.55 6.67
CA GLN A 543 8.98 -8.28 7.48
C GLN A 543 9.91 -7.39 6.67
N HIS A 544 10.36 -6.30 7.30
CA HIS A 544 11.28 -5.34 6.70
C HIS A 544 12.65 -5.51 7.35
N TYR A 545 13.71 -5.44 6.54
CA TYR A 545 15.07 -5.55 6.99
C TYR A 545 15.93 -4.46 6.36
N MET A 546 16.89 -3.98 7.15
CA MET A 546 18.01 -3.19 6.67
C MET A 546 19.23 -4.10 6.57
N PHE A 547 19.90 -4.08 5.42
CA PHE A 547 21.15 -4.79 5.23
C PHE A 547 22.33 -3.94 5.74
N LYS A 548 23.23 -4.57 6.49
CA LYS A 548 24.49 -3.98 6.95
C LYS A 548 25.65 -4.64 6.21
N PRO A 549 26.18 -4.02 5.13
CA PRO A 549 27.16 -4.66 4.25
C PRO A 549 28.43 -5.12 4.95
N VAL A 550 28.91 -4.35 5.94
CA VAL A 550 30.16 -4.65 6.66
C VAL A 550 30.05 -5.93 7.49
N SER A 551 28.88 -6.22 8.03
CA SER A 551 28.63 -7.38 8.90
C SER A 551 27.83 -8.49 8.20
N CYS A 552 27.50 -8.33 6.91
CA CYS A 552 26.60 -9.20 6.15
C CYS A 552 25.33 -9.56 6.94
N PHE A 553 24.77 -8.59 7.67
CA PHE A 553 23.71 -8.83 8.63
C PHE A 553 22.42 -8.14 8.20
N LEU A 554 21.30 -8.86 8.33
CA LEU A 554 19.96 -8.32 8.13
C LEU A 554 19.37 -7.96 9.48
N GLN A 555 19.25 -6.65 9.72
CA GLN A 555 18.62 -6.11 10.92
C GLN A 555 17.14 -5.91 10.66
N ARG A 556 16.27 -6.57 11.42
CA ARG A 556 14.83 -6.39 11.31
C ARG A 556 14.42 -4.98 11.74
N LEU A 557 13.52 -4.39 10.96
CA LEU A 557 12.91 -3.10 11.18
C LEU A 557 11.48 -3.30 11.72
N PRO A 558 10.97 -2.39 12.56
CA PRO A 558 9.55 -2.36 12.92
C PRO A 558 8.64 -2.30 11.69
N SER A 559 7.42 -2.83 11.78
CA SER A 559 6.43 -2.75 10.69
C SER A 559 6.03 -1.31 10.35
N SER A 560 6.09 -0.41 11.34
CA SER A 560 5.76 1.02 11.19
C SER A 560 6.78 1.80 10.36
N THR A 561 7.98 1.26 10.16
CA THR A 561 9.13 1.97 9.56
C THR A 561 8.88 2.39 8.11
N ARG A 562 7.88 1.81 7.43
CA ARG A 562 7.62 2.06 6.00
C ARG A 562 6.33 2.80 5.70
N LEU A 563 5.52 3.07 6.71
CA LEU A 563 4.26 3.76 6.49
C LEU A 563 4.54 5.25 6.27
N ARG A 564 4.19 5.75 5.08
CA ARG A 564 4.30 7.18 4.79
C ARG A 564 3.00 7.85 5.15
N VAL A 565 3.05 9.09 5.60
CA VAL A 565 1.86 9.93 5.64
C VAL A 565 1.94 10.90 4.46
N GLY A 566 0.92 10.88 3.60
CA GLY A 566 0.78 11.82 2.50
C GLY A 566 0.64 13.26 2.98
N ALA A 567 0.76 14.22 2.06
CA ALA A 567 0.56 15.63 2.36
C ALA A 567 -0.88 15.95 2.82
N ASP A 568 -1.82 15.06 2.47
CA ASP A 568 -3.22 15.04 2.90
C ASP A 568 -3.41 14.48 4.32
N GLY A 569 -2.35 14.00 4.96
CA GLY A 569 -2.42 13.42 6.31
C GLY A 569 -2.78 11.94 6.32
N VAL A 570 -2.79 11.27 5.16
CA VAL A 570 -3.22 9.87 5.04
C VAL A 570 -2.06 8.90 5.01
N TRP A 571 -2.17 7.79 5.74
CA TRP A 571 -1.18 6.74 5.68
C TRP A 571 -1.19 6.00 4.33
N SER A 572 -0.02 5.86 3.69
CA SER A 572 0.20 5.14 2.44
C SER A 572 0.06 3.63 2.68
N GLN A 573 -1.17 3.15 2.73
CA GLN A 573 -1.49 1.75 2.56
C GLN A 573 -2.64 1.65 1.57
N SER A 574 -2.33 1.82 0.28
CA SER A 574 -3.17 1.24 -0.74
C SER A 574 -2.94 -0.27 -0.71
N SER A 575 -4.03 -1.01 -0.62
CA SER A 575 -3.95 -2.47 -0.71
C SER A 575 -3.94 -2.97 -2.15
N PHE A 576 -3.90 -2.05 -3.11
CA PHE A 576 -3.24 -2.37 -4.36
C PHE A 576 -1.76 -2.63 -4.04
N LEU A 577 -1.48 -3.82 -3.52
CA LEU A 577 -0.18 -4.28 -3.06
C LEU A 577 0.88 -4.05 -4.15
N ARG A 578 0.50 -3.96 -5.42
CA ARG A 578 1.41 -3.67 -6.53
C ARG A 578 1.89 -2.22 -6.62
N SER A 579 1.10 -1.21 -6.29
CA SER A 579 1.50 0.20 -6.47
C SER A 579 2.39 0.73 -5.35
N ASP A 580 2.26 0.18 -4.15
CA ASP A 580 2.87 0.72 -2.92
C ASP A 580 4.07 -0.11 -2.43
N LYS A 581 4.54 -1.07 -3.23
CA LYS A 581 5.71 -1.92 -2.90
C LYS A 581 7.05 -1.21 -3.04
N PHE A 582 7.12 -0.12 -3.84
CA PHE A 582 8.35 0.66 -4.02
C PHE A 582 8.61 1.60 -2.83
N VAL A 583 9.82 1.53 -2.30
CA VAL A 583 10.30 2.25 -1.12
C VAL A 583 11.18 3.44 -1.52
N LEU A 584 11.81 3.38 -2.68
CA LEU A 584 12.63 4.46 -3.20
C LEU A 584 11.76 5.45 -3.99
N ASP A 585 12.27 6.67 -4.08
CA ASP A 585 11.69 7.69 -4.95
C ASP A 585 12.34 7.58 -6.32
N HIS A 586 11.53 7.22 -7.32
CA HIS A 586 11.94 7.04 -8.71
C HIS A 586 11.63 8.25 -9.60
N SER A 587 11.18 9.37 -9.00
CA SER A 587 10.91 10.61 -9.74
C SER A 587 12.18 11.34 -10.19
N PHE A 588 13.33 11.04 -9.58
CA PHE A 588 14.62 11.64 -9.90
C PHE A 588 15.55 10.64 -10.61
N LEU A 589 15.85 10.90 -11.88
CA LEU A 589 17.03 10.31 -12.51
C LEU A 589 18.27 10.99 -11.93
N PRO A 590 19.26 10.27 -11.38
CA PRO A 590 20.56 10.87 -11.11
C PRO A 590 21.16 11.34 -12.44
N HIS A 591 21.38 12.65 -12.59
CA HIS A 591 22.30 13.13 -13.61
C HIS A 591 23.69 12.58 -13.26
N TYR A 592 24.20 11.67 -14.09
CA TYR A 592 25.61 11.27 -14.05
C TYR A 592 26.49 12.39 -14.59
#